data_AF-A0A3C2A536-F1
#
_entry.id   AF-A0A3C2A536-F1
#
_cell.length_a   1.000
_cell.length_b   1.000
_cell.length_c   1.000
_cell.angle_alpha   90.00
_cell.angle_beta   90.00
_cell.angle_gamma   90.00
#
_symmetry.space_group_name_H-M   'P 1'
#
loop_
_entity.id
_entity.type
_entity.pdbx_description
1 polymer ?
#
loop_
_entity_poly.entity_id
_entity_poly.type
_entity_poly.pdbx_seq_one_letter_code
_entity_poly.pdbx_strand_id
1 'polypeptide(L)'
;MSTLTNTLSLPRKRDVNGRKAVLLAGKIWFLVATPGLWVFALYIFGFYGLTAFQGNHARWAEALPEGFLPHDPVGNGALITHIVFAFFINVGGPLQFIPAFRRKYPKFHRYNGRLLVFSGLVV
;
A
#
# COMPACT_ATOMS: atom_id res chain seq x y z
N MET A 1 -29.56 -32.60 -41.00
CA MET A 1 -30.35 -31.59 -40.26
C MET A 1 -29.83 -31.50 -38.84
N SER A 2 -29.10 -30.43 -38.52
CA SER A 2 -29.11 -29.75 -37.20
C SER A 2 -28.10 -28.60 -37.30
N THR A 3 -28.64 -27.42 -37.58
CA THR A 3 -27.94 -26.14 -37.60
C THR A 3 -27.49 -25.78 -36.19
N LEU A 4 -26.18 -25.81 -35.94
CA LEU A 4 -25.57 -25.24 -34.75
C LEU A 4 -25.82 -23.74 -34.75
N THR A 5 -26.70 -23.30 -33.85
CA THR A 5 -27.11 -21.93 -33.65
C THR A 5 -25.88 -21.10 -33.25
N ASN A 6 -25.41 -20.32 -34.21
CA ASN A 6 -24.41 -19.28 -34.04
C ASN A 6 -24.98 -18.23 -33.07
N THR A 7 -24.71 -18.35 -31.77
CA THR A 7 -25.06 -17.33 -30.79
C THR A 7 -24.19 -16.11 -31.06
N LEU A 8 -24.69 -15.23 -31.94
CA LEU A 8 -24.25 -13.87 -32.10
C LEU A 8 -24.22 -13.21 -30.72
N SER A 9 -23.03 -13.12 -30.14
CA SER A 9 -22.78 -12.33 -28.94
C SER A 9 -23.06 -10.87 -29.29
N LEU A 10 -24.24 -10.39 -28.89
CA LEU A 10 -24.60 -8.98 -29.06
C LEU A 10 -23.53 -8.10 -28.40
N PRO A 11 -23.10 -7.00 -29.03
CA PRO A 11 -22.14 -6.09 -28.43
C PRO A 11 -22.75 -5.55 -27.13
N ARG A 12 -22.16 -5.94 -25.99
CA ARG A 12 -22.55 -5.47 -24.66
C ARG A 12 -22.53 -3.95 -24.66
N LYS A 13 -23.70 -3.30 -24.63
CA LYS A 13 -23.83 -1.84 -24.57
C LYS A 13 -23.03 -1.38 -23.34
N ARG A 14 -21.91 -0.67 -23.55
CA ARG A 14 -21.11 -0.14 -22.44
C ARG A 14 -21.97 0.90 -21.72
N ASP A 15 -22.34 0.62 -20.47
CA ASP A 15 -22.98 1.61 -19.63
C ASP A 15 -21.99 2.72 -19.29
N VAL A 16 -22.15 3.86 -19.96
CA VAL A 16 -21.31 5.04 -19.80
C VAL A 16 -21.49 5.66 -18.42
N ASN A 17 -22.67 5.52 -17.80
CA ASN A 17 -22.95 6.06 -16.48
C ASN A 17 -22.27 5.23 -15.39
N GLY A 18 -22.38 3.90 -15.47
CA GLY A 18 -21.64 2.98 -14.60
C GLY A 18 -20.12 3.19 -14.67
N ARG A 19 -19.56 3.38 -15.87
CA ARG A 19 -18.13 3.67 -16.03
C ARG A 19 -17.72 4.99 -15.36
N LYS A 20 -18.51 6.06 -15.51
CA LYS A 20 -18.23 7.36 -14.87
C LYS A 20 -18.28 7.24 -13.35
N ALA A 21 -19.26 6.52 -12.81
CA ALA A 21 -19.42 6.31 -11.38
C ALA A 21 -18.20 5.59 -10.76
N VAL A 22 -17.73 4.49 -11.37
CA VAL A 22 -16.56 3.74 -10.88
C VAL A 22 -15.29 4.60 -10.92
N LEU A 23 -15.07 5.37 -11.99
CA LEU A 23 -13.92 6.25 -12.09
C LEU A 23 -13.94 7.38 -11.06
N LEU A 24 -15.12 7.93 -10.78
CA LEU A 24 -15.28 8.95 -9.74
C LEU A 24 -15.02 8.36 -8.35
N ALA A 25 -15.61 7.20 -8.06
CA ALA A 25 -15.40 6.48 -6.80
C ALA A 25 -13.90 6.17 -6.57
N GLY A 26 -13.20 5.66 -7.59
CA GLY A 26 -11.77 5.39 -7.50
C GLY A 26 -10.94 6.66 -7.28
N LYS A 27 -11.30 7.78 -7.91
CA LYS A 27 -10.63 9.07 -7.68
C LYS A 27 -10.85 9.58 -6.25
N ILE A 28 -12.08 9.55 -5.75
CA ILE A 28 -12.40 9.99 -4.39
C ILE A 28 -11.66 9.12 -3.37
N TRP A 29 -11.74 7.79 -3.53
CA TRP A 29 -11.02 6.86 -2.67
C TRP A 29 -9.52 7.16 -2.67
N PHE A 30 -8.91 7.34 -3.83
CA PHE A 30 -7.47 7.62 -3.92
C PHE A 30 -7.09 8.96 -3.28
N LEU A 31 -7.90 10.00 -3.47
CA LEU A 31 -7.68 11.33 -2.91
C LEU A 31 -7.82 11.37 -1.38
N VAL A 32 -8.64 10.50 -0.80
CA VAL A 32 -8.79 10.39 0.67
C VAL A 32 -7.76 9.44 1.26
N ALA A 33 -7.54 8.28 0.64
CA ALA A 33 -6.63 7.27 1.14
C ALA A 33 -5.16 7.74 1.09
N THR A 34 -4.74 8.40 0.01
CA THR A 34 -3.32 8.78 -0.17
C THR A 34 -2.81 9.71 0.94
N PRO A 35 -3.49 10.83 1.26
CA PRO A 35 -3.09 11.66 2.39
C PRO A 35 -3.12 10.91 3.72
N GLY A 36 -4.12 10.06 3.95
CA GLY A 36 -4.20 9.24 5.17
C GLY A 36 -3.01 8.30 5.33
N LEU A 37 -2.64 7.58 4.27
CA LEU A 37 -1.46 6.71 4.24
C LEU A 37 -0.17 7.49 4.48
N TRP A 38 -0.03 8.69 3.90
CA TRP A 38 1.16 9.53 4.10
C TRP A 38 1.24 10.13 5.50
N VAL A 39 0.13 10.57 6.08
CA VAL A 39 0.08 11.00 7.50
C VAL A 39 0.47 9.83 8.41
N PHE A 40 -0.04 8.62 8.13
CA PHE A 40 0.33 7.43 8.89
C PHE A 40 1.80 7.07 8.71
N ALA A 41 2.37 7.19 7.52
CA ALA A 41 3.79 7.00 7.29
C ALA A 41 4.66 8.01 8.07
N LEU A 42 4.23 9.28 8.13
CA LEU A 42 4.89 10.30 8.95
C LEU A 42 4.82 9.96 10.44
N TYR A 43 3.68 9.45 10.92
CA TYR A 43 3.57 8.93 12.28
C TYR A 43 4.53 7.76 12.51
N ILE A 44 4.59 6.78 11.59
CA ILE A 44 5.50 5.63 11.72
C ILE A 44 6.95 6.11 11.86
N PHE A 45 7.39 6.97 10.94
CA PHE A 45 8.76 7.47 10.95
C PHE A 45 9.05 8.35 12.17
N GLY A 46 8.15 9.27 12.50
CA GLY A 46 8.32 10.21 13.60
C GLY A 46 8.31 9.54 14.97
N PHE A 47 7.41 8.58 15.20
CA PHE A 47 7.31 7.88 16.47
C PHE A 47 8.29 6.71 16.53
N TYR A 48 8.12 5.67 15.70
CA TYR A 48 8.95 4.46 15.77
C TYR A 48 10.37 4.71 15.26
N GLY A 49 10.52 5.42 14.15
CA GLY A 49 11.83 5.71 13.57
C GLY A 49 12.72 6.56 14.48
N LEU A 50 12.24 7.72 14.95
CA LEU A 50 13.06 8.60 15.80
C LEU A 50 13.39 7.96 17.16
N THR A 51 12.45 7.26 17.79
CA THR A 51 12.72 6.58 19.06
C THR A 51 13.69 5.40 18.89
N ALA A 52 13.67 4.70 17.75
CA ALA A 52 14.69 3.69 17.43
C ALA A 52 16.09 4.30 17.29
N PHE A 53 16.24 5.43 16.57
CA PHE A 53 17.54 6.11 16.45
C PHE A 53 18.10 6.60 17.79
N GLN A 54 17.22 6.88 18.76
CA GLN A 54 17.60 7.24 20.12
C GLN A 54 17.85 6.03 21.04
N GLY A 55 17.68 4.80 20.52
CA GLY A 55 17.76 3.57 21.32
C GLY A 55 16.57 3.35 22.26
N ASN A 56 15.56 4.20 22.23
CA ASN A 56 14.46 4.21 23.19
C ASN A 56 13.24 3.41 22.73
N HIS A 57 13.44 2.09 22.56
CA HIS A 57 12.41 1.16 22.11
C HIS A 57 11.30 0.95 23.16
N ALA A 58 11.58 1.23 24.44
CA ALA A 58 10.61 1.12 25.52
C ALA A 58 9.37 2.01 25.30
N ARG A 59 9.54 3.14 24.59
CA ARG A 59 8.41 4.03 24.24
C ARG A 59 7.41 3.39 23.31
N TRP A 60 7.78 2.35 22.57
CA TRP A 60 6.85 1.67 21.66
C TRP A 60 5.67 1.05 22.41
N ALA A 61 5.81 0.76 23.71
CA ALA A 61 4.73 0.34 24.59
C ALA A 61 3.58 1.36 24.71
N GLU A 62 3.83 2.65 24.46
CA GLU A 62 2.78 3.70 24.43
C GLU A 62 1.75 3.43 23.32
N ALA A 63 2.17 2.81 22.20
CA ALA A 63 1.31 2.49 21.06
C ALA A 63 1.08 0.98 20.87
N LEU A 64 1.98 0.15 21.38
CA LEU A 64 1.98 -1.31 21.30
C LEU A 64 2.30 -1.90 22.69
N PRO A 65 1.33 -1.96 23.62
CA PRO A 65 1.56 -2.36 25.00
C PRO A 65 2.32 -3.68 25.18
N GLU A 66 2.15 -4.63 24.26
CA GLU A 66 2.83 -5.94 24.26
C GLU A 66 3.74 -6.15 23.03
N GLY A 67 4.07 -5.08 22.30
CA GLY A 67 4.72 -5.21 20.99
C GLY A 67 6.23 -5.47 21.03
N PHE A 68 6.96 -4.93 22.02
CA PHE A 68 8.42 -5.04 22.08
C PHE A 68 8.87 -5.61 23.43
N LEU A 69 9.18 -6.91 23.46
CA LEU A 69 9.43 -7.67 24.68
C LEU A 69 10.92 -8.07 24.78
N PRO A 70 11.63 -7.75 25.88
CA PRO A 70 13.06 -8.05 26.01
C PRO A 70 13.44 -9.53 25.83
N HIS A 71 12.50 -10.45 26.10
CA HIS A 71 12.71 -11.89 26.06
C HIS A 71 12.17 -12.55 24.78
N ASP A 72 11.70 -11.77 23.80
CA ASP A 72 11.19 -12.29 22.52
C ASP A 72 11.93 -11.68 21.31
N PRO A 73 13.14 -12.15 21.00
CA PRO A 73 13.90 -11.63 19.86
C PRO A 73 13.22 -11.90 18.51
N VAL A 74 12.44 -12.98 18.39
CA VAL A 74 11.75 -13.34 17.14
C VAL A 74 10.56 -12.43 16.91
N GLY A 75 9.70 -12.25 17.91
CA GLY A 75 8.56 -11.33 17.84
C GLY A 75 9.00 -9.89 17.62
N ASN A 76 10.05 -9.43 18.33
CA ASN A 76 10.61 -8.10 18.10
C ASN A 76 11.15 -7.93 16.67
N GLY A 77 11.85 -8.94 16.14
CA GLY A 77 12.35 -8.92 14.77
C GLY A 77 11.21 -8.87 13.75
N ALA A 78 10.13 -9.62 13.97
CA ALA A 78 8.93 -9.58 13.15
C ALA A 78 8.24 -8.21 13.22
N LEU A 79 8.11 -7.62 14.42
CA LEU A 79 7.54 -6.29 14.60
C LEU A 79 8.33 -5.21 13.86
N ILE A 80 9.66 -5.16 14.04
CA ILE A 80 10.53 -4.19 13.36
C ILE A 80 10.37 -4.34 11.85
N THR A 81 10.44 -5.59 11.36
CA THR A 81 10.26 -5.93 9.95
C THR A 81 8.92 -5.43 9.43
N HIS A 82 7.84 -5.69 10.16
CA HIS A 82 6.50 -5.23 9.84
C HIS A 82 6.43 -3.70 9.74
N ILE A 83 6.93 -2.99 10.75
CA ILE A 83 6.91 -1.51 10.80
C ILE A 83 7.68 -0.91 9.62
N VAL A 84 8.88 -1.43 9.33
CA VAL A 84 9.72 -0.94 8.23
C VAL A 84 9.03 -1.12 6.88
N PHE A 85 8.50 -2.31 6.60
CA PHE A 85 7.82 -2.56 5.33
C PHE A 85 6.44 -1.89 5.24
N ALA A 86 5.73 -1.74 6.36
CA ALA A 86 4.51 -0.94 6.43
C ALA A 86 4.79 0.52 6.03
N PHE A 87 5.89 1.12 6.50
CA PHE A 87 6.30 2.46 6.07
C PHE A 87 6.50 2.53 4.55
N PHE A 88 7.25 1.60 3.96
CA PHE A 88 7.48 1.57 2.52
C PHE A 88 6.20 1.36 1.71
N ILE A 89 5.27 0.53 2.19
CA ILE A 89 3.97 0.33 1.54
C ILE A 89 3.13 1.62 1.57
N ASN A 90 3.06 2.29 2.72
CA ASN A 90 2.28 3.51 2.88
C ASN A 90 2.81 4.68 2.03
N VAL A 91 4.13 4.81 1.91
CA VAL A 91 4.76 5.84 1.06
C VAL A 91 4.70 5.44 -0.43
N GLY A 92 5.19 4.25 -0.74
CA GLY A 92 5.45 3.79 -2.10
C GLY A 92 4.19 3.35 -2.85
N GLY A 93 3.18 2.84 -2.15
CA GLY A 93 1.93 2.33 -2.73
C GLY A 93 1.19 3.38 -3.55
N PRO A 94 0.83 4.54 -2.95
CA PRO A 94 0.15 5.61 -3.69
C PRO A 94 0.93 6.10 -4.91
N LEU A 95 2.27 6.17 -4.82
CA LEU A 95 3.13 6.61 -5.93
C LEU A 95 3.04 5.71 -7.17
N GLN A 96 2.65 4.43 -7.03
CA GLN A 96 2.43 3.52 -8.15
C GLN A 96 1.22 3.93 -9.02
N PHE A 97 0.21 4.55 -8.41
CA PHE A 97 -1.04 4.91 -9.08
C PHE A 97 -0.99 6.30 -9.74
N ILE A 98 0.06 7.10 -9.51
CA ILE A 98 0.22 8.44 -10.07
C ILE A 98 0.83 8.36 -11.49
N PRO A 99 0.07 8.64 -12.56
CA PRO A 99 0.57 8.45 -13.93
C PRO A 99 1.72 9.38 -14.29
N ALA A 100 1.72 10.61 -13.76
CA ALA A 100 2.78 11.58 -13.97
C ALA A 100 4.13 11.07 -13.43
N PHE A 101 4.10 10.40 -12.28
CA PHE A 101 5.28 9.87 -11.63
C PHE A 101 5.85 8.66 -12.39
N ARG A 102 4.99 7.74 -12.85
CA ARG A 102 5.38 6.63 -13.73
C ARG A 102 6.03 7.10 -15.03
N ARG A 103 5.49 8.16 -15.66
CA ARG A 103 6.04 8.71 -16.91
C ARG A 103 7.37 9.43 -16.70
N LYS A 104 7.49 10.21 -15.62
CA LYS A 104 8.70 11.01 -15.33
C LYS A 104 9.86 10.17 -14.79
N TYR A 105 9.58 9.17 -13.94
CA TYR A 105 10.59 8.36 -13.26
C TYR A 105 10.36 6.84 -13.45
N PRO A 106 10.46 6.31 -14.69
CA PRO A 106 10.11 4.91 -14.97
C PRO A 106 11.08 3.89 -14.34
N LYS A 107 12.35 4.26 -14.10
CA LYS A 107 13.30 3.40 -13.37
C LYS A 107 12.89 3.30 -11.89
N PHE A 108 12.64 4.44 -11.25
CA PHE A 108 12.17 4.48 -9.87
C PHE A 108 10.86 3.69 -9.70
N HIS A 109 9.88 3.90 -10.57
CA HIS A 109 8.59 3.21 -10.53
C HIS A 109 8.75 1.68 -10.51
N ARG A 110 9.66 1.14 -11.33
CA ARG A 110 9.96 -0.30 -11.39
C ARG A 110 10.63 -0.82 -10.12
N TYR A 111 11.62 -0.12 -9.59
CA TYR A 111 12.27 -0.51 -8.33
C TYR A 111 11.32 -0.41 -7.14
N ASN A 112 10.53 0.67 -7.06
CA ASN A 112 9.48 0.82 -6.06
C ASN A 112 8.45 -0.32 -6.15
N GLY A 113 8.09 -0.75 -7.37
CA GLY A 113 7.16 -1.87 -7.56
C GLY A 113 7.73 -3.19 -7.05
N ARG A 114 9.01 -3.47 -7.31
CA ARG A 114 9.70 -4.66 -6.79
C ARG A 114 9.78 -4.63 -5.26
N LEU A 115 10.11 -3.46 -4.69
CA LEU A 115 10.14 -3.28 -3.25
C LEU A 115 8.76 -3.54 -2.65
N LEU A 116 7.68 -3.02 -3.22
CA LEU A 116 6.32 -3.25 -2.72
C LEU A 116 5.90 -4.72 -2.77
N VAL A 117 6.21 -5.42 -3.86
CA VAL A 117 5.95 -6.87 -3.96
C VAL A 117 6.74 -7.63 -2.90
N PHE A 118 8.01 -7.30 -2.72
CA PHE A 118 8.84 -7.91 -1.68
C PHE A 118 8.30 -7.61 -0.27
N SER A 119 7.96 -6.35 0.02
CA SER A 119 7.36 -5.94 1.29
C SER A 119 6.15 -6.80 1.63
N GLY A 120 5.18 -6.93 0.71
CA GLY A 120 3.96 -7.70 0.95
C GLY A 120 4.13 -9.23 0.91
N LEU A 121 5.32 -9.75 0.57
CA LEU A 121 5.66 -11.15 0.75
C LEU A 121 6.31 -11.41 2.11
N VAL A 122 6.96 -10.40 2.68
CA VAL A 122 7.68 -10.49 3.95
C VAL A 122 6.75 -10.22 5.14
N VAL A 123 5.78 -9.32 4.98
CA VAL A 123 4.80 -8.95 6.01
C VAL A 123 3.42 -9.49 5.70
#